data_AF-A0A8H8JW92-F1
#
_entry.id   AF-A0A8H8JW92-F1
#
_cell.length_a   1.000
_cell.length_b   1.000
_cell.length_c   1.000
_cell.angle_alpha   90.00
_cell.angle_beta   90.00
_cell.angle_gamma   90.00
#
_symmetry.space_group_name_H-M   'P 1'
#
loop_
_entity.id
_entity.type
_entity.pdbx_description
1 polymer ?
#
loop_
_entity_poly.entity_id
_entity_poly.type
_entity_poly.pdbx_seq_one_letter_code
_entity_poly.pdbx_strand_id
1 'polypeptide(L)'
;MIESFLNGTAAQTLPGCINWLTRFGKELDLRAESNPNPARLLDRLLSALQVTFLKLKLVDGLHAYKLLKQSAPAFLRIASAEIGLGLSPQNIIVSDHYELGQFMLLDSLCAMIYAIPQIIQYDISDPSLLQPSFSPNEWVHGCPVILQLALVDINSLLDRKRAGCVVDWKALEYRLISWQPASSQISGDNEPHKRVTYFATQECWRHTLLIYLLMVM
;
A
#
# COMPACT_ATOMS: atom_id res chain seq x y z
N MET A 1 28.29 13.13 -1.06
CA MET A 1 27.00 12.88 -1.75
C MET A 1 25.80 13.43 -0.98
N ILE A 2 25.82 13.42 0.35
CA ILE A 2 24.75 14.02 1.19
C ILE A 2 24.86 15.56 1.26
N GLU A 3 26.07 16.12 1.24
CA GLU A 3 26.28 17.58 1.33
C GLU A 3 25.83 18.37 0.09
N SER A 4 25.75 17.74 -1.09
CA SER A 4 25.22 18.39 -2.30
C SER A 4 23.71 18.59 -2.27
N PHE A 5 22.99 17.92 -1.36
CA PHE A 5 21.54 18.04 -1.23
C PHE A 5 21.11 19.29 -0.45
N LEU A 6 21.99 19.84 0.38
CA LEU A 6 21.70 20.97 1.27
C LEU A 6 22.06 22.35 0.68
N ASN A 7 22.91 22.40 -0.35
CA ASN A 7 23.52 23.65 -0.83
C ASN A 7 22.82 24.33 -2.04
N GLY A 8 21.52 24.15 -2.24
CA GLY A 8 20.76 25.00 -3.18
C GLY A 8 20.82 24.61 -4.66
N THR A 9 21.09 23.33 -4.99
CA THR A 9 20.98 22.76 -6.36
C THR A 9 19.72 21.89 -6.57
N ALA A 10 18.76 21.93 -5.64
CA ALA A 10 17.56 21.08 -5.68
C ALA A 10 16.70 21.26 -6.95
N ALA A 11 16.72 22.45 -7.56
CA ALA A 11 15.97 22.75 -8.77
C ALA A 11 16.55 22.09 -10.05
N GLN A 12 17.85 21.77 -10.06
CA GLN A 12 18.52 21.13 -11.22
C GLN A 12 18.58 19.60 -11.09
N THR A 13 18.44 19.05 -9.87
CA THR A 13 18.51 17.60 -9.62
C THR A 13 17.17 16.89 -9.82
N LEU A 14 16.05 17.57 -9.55
CA LEU A 14 14.72 16.98 -9.70
C LEU A 14 14.40 16.54 -11.15
N PRO A 15 14.67 17.34 -12.20
CA PRO A 15 14.47 16.89 -13.58
C PRO A 15 15.33 15.67 -13.95
N GLY A 16 16.56 15.59 -13.42
CA GLY A 16 17.44 14.44 -13.59
C GLY A 16 16.88 13.17 -12.93
N CYS A 17 16.37 13.29 -11.70
CA CYS A 17 15.72 12.21 -10.98
C CYS A 17 14.46 11.70 -11.70
N ILE A 18 13.61 12.62 -12.18
CA ILE A 18 12.40 12.28 -12.95
C ILE A 18 12.75 11.52 -14.24
N ASN A 19 13.77 11.99 -14.96
CA ASN A 19 14.25 11.33 -16.18
C ASN A 19 14.80 9.92 -15.89
N TRP A 20 15.57 9.77 -14.81
CA TRP A 20 16.09 8.47 -14.37
C TRP A 20 14.95 7.50 -13.99
N LEU A 21 13.99 7.94 -13.17
CA LEU A 21 12.82 7.13 -12.78
C LEU A 21 11.97 6.70 -13.98
N THR A 22 11.84 7.58 -14.97
CA THR A 22 11.07 7.30 -16.18
C THR A 22 11.77 6.23 -17.03
N ARG A 23 13.10 6.29 -17.17
CA ARG A 23 13.90 5.28 -17.90
C ARG A 23 13.91 3.96 -17.16
N PHE A 24 14.26 3.97 -15.89
CA PHE A 24 14.34 2.76 -15.07
C PHE A 24 13.00 2.03 -15.00
N GLY A 25 11.88 2.74 -14.88
CA GLY A 25 10.56 2.13 -14.94
C GLY A 25 10.19 1.50 -16.29
N LYS A 26 10.83 1.89 -17.40
CA LYS A 26 10.67 1.22 -18.71
C LYS A 26 11.52 -0.04 -18.81
N GLU A 27 12.67 -0.06 -18.14
CA GLU A 27 13.59 -1.20 -18.10
C GLU A 27 13.09 -2.35 -17.22
N LEU A 28 12.26 -2.02 -16.22
CA LEU A 28 11.55 -2.99 -15.38
C LEU A 28 10.42 -3.72 -16.13
N ASP A 29 10.58 -4.07 -17.41
CA ASP A 29 9.54 -4.80 -18.14
C ASP A 29 9.34 -6.20 -17.54
N LEU A 30 8.33 -6.32 -16.68
CA LEU A 30 7.97 -7.55 -15.98
C LEU A 30 7.33 -8.59 -16.91
N ARG A 31 7.14 -8.27 -18.21
CA ARG A 31 6.63 -9.18 -19.23
C ARG A 31 7.69 -10.13 -19.79
N ALA A 32 8.97 -9.88 -19.54
CA ALA A 32 10.06 -10.43 -20.35
C ALA A 32 10.51 -11.87 -20.02
N GLU A 33 10.05 -12.50 -18.93
CA GLU A 33 10.51 -13.85 -18.59
C GLU A 33 9.35 -14.85 -18.44
N SER A 34 9.35 -15.88 -19.29
CA SER A 34 8.36 -16.96 -19.27
C SER A 34 8.48 -17.81 -17.99
N ASN A 35 9.69 -17.94 -17.43
CA ASN A 35 9.93 -18.73 -16.21
C ASN A 35 11.06 -18.14 -15.33
N PRO A 36 10.84 -16.98 -14.67
CA PRO A 36 11.83 -16.38 -13.79
C PRO A 36 12.00 -17.22 -12.52
N ASN A 37 13.24 -17.29 -12.02
CA ASN A 37 13.52 -17.78 -10.66
C ASN A 37 12.65 -16.98 -9.65
N PRO A 38 11.97 -17.63 -8.68
CA PRO A 38 11.12 -16.94 -7.70
C PRO A 38 11.83 -15.79 -6.95
N ALA A 39 13.11 -15.95 -6.60
CA ALA A 39 13.88 -14.88 -5.94
C ALA A 39 14.05 -13.65 -6.86
N ARG A 40 14.32 -13.87 -8.15
CA ARG A 40 14.42 -12.77 -9.13
C ARG A 40 13.08 -12.10 -9.38
N LEU A 41 11.98 -12.85 -9.27
CA LEU A 41 10.64 -12.30 -9.42
C LEU A 41 10.28 -11.37 -8.24
N LEU A 42 10.66 -11.76 -7.02
CA LEU A 42 10.53 -10.93 -5.82
C LEU A 42 11.37 -9.64 -5.93
N ASP A 43 12.65 -9.74 -6.27
CA ASP A 43 13.54 -8.59 -6.44
C ASP A 43 12.99 -7.57 -7.46
N ARG A 44 12.42 -8.09 -8.56
CA ARG A 44 11.80 -7.28 -9.61
C ARG A 44 10.50 -6.63 -9.14
N LEU A 45 9.66 -7.37 -8.42
CA LEU A 45 8.43 -6.83 -7.85
C LEU A 45 8.75 -5.70 -6.89
N LEU A 46 9.68 -5.92 -5.95
CA LEU A 46 10.16 -4.91 -5.02
C LEU A 46 10.66 -3.65 -5.75
N SER A 47 11.53 -3.84 -6.74
CA SER A 47 12.07 -2.74 -7.55
C SER A 47 10.96 -1.94 -8.23
N ALA A 48 9.97 -2.62 -8.80
CA ALA A 48 8.82 -1.97 -9.44
C ALA A 48 7.94 -1.21 -8.43
N LEU A 49 7.74 -1.76 -7.23
CA LEU A 49 6.98 -1.11 -6.16
C LEU A 49 7.67 0.15 -5.64
N GLN A 50 9.00 0.10 -5.44
CA GLN A 50 9.78 1.26 -5.02
C GLN A 50 9.74 2.38 -6.08
N VAL A 51 9.89 2.03 -7.35
CA VAL A 51 9.79 3.01 -8.46
C VAL A 51 8.39 3.56 -8.58
N THR A 52 7.37 2.73 -8.40
CA THR A 52 5.96 3.17 -8.37
C THR A 52 5.75 4.19 -7.27
N PHE A 53 6.19 3.90 -6.05
CA PHE A 53 6.10 4.82 -4.91
C PHE A 53 6.82 6.16 -5.17
N LEU A 54 8.03 6.12 -5.74
CA LEU A 54 8.76 7.33 -6.10
C LEU A 54 8.06 8.12 -7.20
N LYS A 55 7.49 7.45 -8.21
CA LYS A 55 6.72 8.10 -9.28
C LYS A 55 5.44 8.75 -8.77
N LEU A 56 4.74 8.13 -7.81
CA LEU A 56 3.58 8.74 -7.14
C LEU A 56 3.96 10.05 -6.44
N LYS A 57 5.17 10.14 -5.88
CA LYS A 57 5.65 11.32 -5.16
C LYS A 57 6.25 12.41 -6.07
N LEU A 58 6.92 12.04 -7.16
CA LEU A 58 7.85 12.92 -7.86
C LEU A 58 7.52 13.17 -9.34
N VAL A 59 6.70 12.33 -9.98
CA VAL A 59 6.52 12.36 -11.44
C VAL A 59 5.07 12.61 -11.80
N ASP A 60 4.28 11.56 -11.90
CA ASP A 60 2.88 11.57 -12.33
C ASP A 60 2.23 10.25 -11.91
N GLY A 61 1.03 10.37 -11.34
CA GLY A 61 0.19 9.28 -10.91
C GLY A 61 -0.13 8.26 -12.00
N LEU A 62 -0.36 8.72 -13.23
CA LEU A 62 -0.71 7.82 -14.34
C LEU A 62 0.44 6.86 -14.67
N HIS A 63 1.67 7.36 -14.67
CA HIS A 63 2.86 6.53 -14.95
C HIS A 63 3.18 5.58 -13.81
N ALA A 64 2.94 5.99 -12.57
CA ALA A 64 3.06 5.12 -11.41
C ALA A 64 2.01 4.00 -11.46
N TYR A 65 0.74 4.35 -11.67
CA TYR A 65 -0.36 3.39 -11.76
C TYR A 65 -0.16 2.38 -12.90
N LYS A 66 0.32 2.84 -14.08
CA LYS A 66 0.67 1.93 -15.19
C LYS A 66 1.72 0.90 -14.79
N LEU A 67 2.77 1.33 -14.07
CA LEU A 67 3.83 0.42 -13.60
C LEU A 67 3.31 -0.55 -12.53
N LEU A 68 2.46 -0.08 -11.61
CA LEU A 68 1.79 -0.93 -10.63
C LEU A 68 0.95 -2.01 -11.31
N LYS A 69 0.14 -1.62 -12.30
CA LYS A 69 -0.67 -2.56 -13.10
C LYS A 69 0.18 -3.57 -13.87
N GLN A 70 1.34 -3.16 -14.38
CA GLN A 70 2.29 -4.07 -15.02
C GLN A 70 2.92 -5.06 -14.03
N SER A 71 2.92 -4.72 -12.73
CA SER A 71 3.47 -5.56 -11.66
C SER A 71 2.47 -6.58 -11.10
N ALA A 72 1.18 -6.42 -11.39
CA ALA A 72 0.13 -7.32 -10.91
C ALA A 72 0.35 -8.81 -11.27
N PRO A 73 0.81 -9.19 -12.48
CA PRO A 73 1.08 -10.60 -12.78
C PRO A 73 2.20 -11.20 -11.92
N ALA A 74 3.24 -10.42 -11.58
CA ALA A 74 4.31 -10.88 -10.71
C ALA A 74 3.79 -11.09 -9.27
N PHE A 75 3.04 -10.11 -8.76
CA PHE A 75 2.34 -10.21 -7.49
C PHE A 75 1.46 -11.47 -7.41
N LEU A 76 0.59 -11.68 -8.41
CA LEU A 76 -0.32 -12.83 -8.45
C LEU A 76 0.43 -14.17 -8.47
N ARG A 77 1.53 -14.29 -9.22
CA ARG A 77 2.34 -15.52 -9.25
C ARG A 77 2.92 -15.84 -7.87
N ILE A 78 3.49 -14.84 -7.20
CA ILE A 78 4.07 -15.01 -5.86
C ILE A 78 2.97 -15.34 -4.85
N ALA A 79 1.91 -14.53 -4.79
CA ALA A 79 0.81 -14.71 -3.85
C ALA A 79 0.10 -16.05 -4.03
N SER A 80 -0.10 -16.51 -5.28
CA SER A 80 -0.70 -17.82 -5.55
C SER A 80 0.14 -19.00 -5.07
N ALA A 81 1.47 -18.85 -5.02
CA ALA A 81 2.38 -19.90 -4.59
C ALA A 81 2.46 -20.00 -3.05
N GLU A 82 2.29 -18.89 -2.34
CA GLU A 82 2.42 -18.82 -0.88
C GLU A 82 1.07 -18.87 -0.16
N ILE A 83 0.12 -18.03 -0.57
CA ILE A 83 -1.16 -17.79 0.12
C ILE A 83 -2.31 -18.60 -0.51
N GLY A 84 -2.19 -18.90 -1.81
CA GLY A 84 -3.23 -19.59 -2.58
C GLY A 84 -4.20 -18.62 -3.28
N LEU A 85 -5.38 -19.14 -3.64
CA LEU A 85 -6.35 -18.40 -4.47
C LEU A 85 -7.19 -17.38 -3.70
N GLY A 86 -7.38 -17.58 -2.40
CA GLY A 86 -8.03 -16.62 -1.51
C GLY A 86 -7.02 -15.57 -1.09
N LEU A 87 -6.90 -14.50 -1.88
CA LEU A 87 -6.00 -13.36 -1.60
C LEU A 87 -6.54 -12.53 -0.42
N SER A 88 -6.60 -13.15 0.75
CA SER A 88 -7.00 -12.52 2.00
C SER A 88 -5.97 -11.45 2.35
N PRO A 89 -6.39 -10.19 2.54
CA PRO A 89 -5.50 -9.09 2.95
C PRO A 89 -4.69 -9.42 4.21
N GLN A 90 -5.28 -10.17 5.13
CA GLN A 90 -4.62 -10.57 6.38
C GLN A 90 -3.46 -11.53 6.11
N ASN A 91 -3.69 -12.55 5.27
CA ASN A 91 -2.65 -13.50 4.87
C ASN A 91 -1.51 -12.80 4.11
N ILE A 92 -1.84 -11.78 3.31
CA ILE A 92 -0.85 -10.95 2.60
C ILE A 92 0.04 -10.19 3.59
N ILE A 93 -0.53 -9.64 4.66
CA ILE A 93 0.20 -8.86 5.65
C ILE A 93 1.15 -9.71 6.51
N VAL A 94 0.73 -10.93 6.85
CA VAL A 94 1.53 -11.86 7.67
C VAL A 94 2.51 -12.70 6.85
N SER A 95 2.45 -12.61 5.52
CA SER A 95 3.36 -13.35 4.63
C SER A 95 4.82 -12.92 4.83
N ASP A 96 5.75 -13.84 4.59
CA ASP A 96 7.19 -13.55 4.70
C ASP A 96 7.69 -12.63 3.56
N HIS A 97 6.88 -12.48 2.50
CA HIS A 97 7.13 -11.61 1.36
C HIS A 97 6.47 -10.24 1.55
N TYR A 98 7.19 -9.32 2.18
CA TYR A 98 6.72 -7.96 2.46
C TYR A 98 6.32 -7.17 1.20
N GLU A 99 6.84 -7.55 0.03
CA GLU A 99 6.47 -7.01 -1.27
C GLU A 99 4.98 -7.19 -1.56
N LEU A 100 4.35 -8.26 -1.07
CA LEU A 100 2.93 -8.52 -1.25
C LEU A 100 2.09 -7.48 -0.50
N GLY A 101 2.45 -7.20 0.75
CA GLY A 101 1.82 -6.14 1.55
C GLY A 101 2.03 -4.75 0.93
N GLN A 102 3.23 -4.47 0.43
CA GLN A 102 3.53 -3.21 -0.25
C GLN A 102 2.73 -3.03 -1.55
N PHE A 103 2.59 -4.10 -2.36
CA PHE A 103 1.73 -4.08 -3.55
C PHE A 103 0.28 -3.75 -3.17
N MET A 104 -0.26 -4.47 -2.17
CA MET A 104 -1.63 -4.28 -1.71
C MET A 104 -1.90 -2.85 -1.23
N LEU A 105 -0.95 -2.28 -0.49
CA LEU A 105 -1.05 -0.90 -0.04
C LEU A 105 -1.05 0.09 -1.20
N LEU A 106 -0.13 -0.06 -2.16
CA LEU A 106 -0.07 0.83 -3.32
C LEU A 106 -1.30 0.71 -4.22
N ASP A 107 -1.83 -0.50 -4.41
CA ASP A 107 -3.05 -0.74 -5.17
C ASP A 107 -4.24 -0.04 -4.52
N SER A 108 -4.39 -0.22 -3.21
CA SER A 108 -5.48 0.37 -2.43
C SER A 108 -5.39 1.89 -2.33
N LEU A 109 -4.18 2.46 -2.23
CA LEU A 109 -3.98 3.90 -2.28
C LEU A 109 -4.28 4.46 -3.68
N CYS A 110 -3.87 3.79 -4.75
CA CYS A 110 -4.21 4.21 -6.10
C CYS A 110 -5.73 4.20 -6.33
N ALA A 111 -6.42 3.15 -5.88
CA ALA A 111 -7.87 3.06 -5.95
C ALA A 111 -8.56 4.23 -5.24
N MET A 112 -8.12 4.56 -4.02
CA MET A 112 -8.63 5.70 -3.26
C MET A 112 -8.34 7.05 -3.93
N ILE A 113 -7.08 7.31 -4.30
CA ILE A 113 -6.64 8.61 -4.82
C ILE A 113 -7.23 8.90 -6.20
N TYR A 114 -7.30 7.89 -7.08
CA TYR A 114 -7.78 8.06 -8.45
C TYR A 114 -9.25 7.68 -8.63
N ALA A 115 -9.94 7.28 -7.55
CA ALA A 115 -11.32 6.80 -7.57
C ALA A 115 -11.57 5.66 -8.58
N ILE A 116 -10.57 4.81 -8.82
CA ILE A 116 -10.61 3.66 -9.73
C ILE A 116 -10.77 2.35 -8.95
N PRO A 117 -11.23 1.25 -9.59
CA PRO A 117 -11.21 -0.07 -8.97
C PRO A 117 -9.78 -0.51 -8.62
N GLN A 118 -9.66 -1.36 -7.61
CA GLN A 118 -8.40 -2.03 -7.31
C GLN A 118 -7.98 -2.92 -8.49
N ILE A 119 -6.66 -3.07 -8.68
CA ILE A 119 -6.10 -3.96 -9.70
C ILE A 119 -6.38 -5.41 -9.32
N ILE A 120 -6.27 -5.73 -8.04
CA ILE A 120 -6.50 -7.07 -7.49
C ILE A 120 -7.82 -7.09 -6.73
N GLN A 121 -8.59 -8.16 -6.93
CA GLN A 121 -9.77 -8.44 -6.13
C GLN A 121 -9.35 -9.22 -4.89
N TYR A 122 -9.35 -8.55 -3.74
CA TYR A 122 -9.01 -9.14 -2.46
C TYR A 122 -10.21 -9.88 -1.86
N ASP A 123 -9.94 -10.99 -1.16
CA ASP A 123 -10.98 -11.74 -0.46
C ASP A 123 -11.22 -11.15 0.93
N ILE A 124 -12.32 -10.39 1.06
CA ILE A 124 -12.75 -9.74 2.30
C ILE A 124 -13.79 -10.57 3.09
N SER A 125 -13.94 -11.86 2.77
CA SER A 125 -14.98 -12.70 3.38
C SER A 125 -14.74 -13.02 4.86
N ASP A 126 -13.50 -12.91 5.33
CA ASP A 126 -13.13 -13.14 6.73
C ASP A 126 -12.69 -11.83 7.44
N PRO A 127 -13.62 -11.13 8.11
CA PRO A 127 -13.29 -9.92 8.87
C PRO A 127 -12.67 -10.22 10.25
N SER A 128 -12.48 -11.48 10.64
CA SER A 128 -12.35 -11.87 12.05
C SER A 128 -10.93 -11.99 12.61
N LEU A 129 -9.86 -11.95 11.80
CA LEU A 129 -8.49 -12.21 12.28
C LEU A 129 -7.64 -10.94 12.48
N LEU A 130 -8.22 -9.90 13.08
CA LEU A 130 -7.49 -8.67 13.41
C LEU A 130 -6.78 -8.75 14.76
N GLN A 131 -5.79 -9.63 14.87
CA GLN A 131 -4.64 -9.35 15.74
C GLN A 131 -3.35 -9.50 14.93
N PRO A 132 -3.09 -8.60 13.95
CA PRO A 132 -1.77 -8.56 13.37
C PRO A 132 -0.81 -8.13 14.46
N SER A 133 0.06 -9.04 14.90
CA SER A 133 1.32 -8.63 15.51
C SER A 133 2.03 -7.72 14.51
N PHE A 134 2.45 -6.54 14.99
CA PHE A 134 3.21 -5.53 14.26
C PHE A 134 4.04 -6.07 13.08
N SER A 135 3.83 -5.49 11.90
CA SER A 135 4.68 -5.69 10.74
C SER A 135 5.71 -4.54 10.66
N PRO A 136 7.00 -4.82 10.46
CA PRO A 136 8.03 -3.79 10.21
C PRO A 136 7.67 -2.78 9.10
N ASN A 137 6.74 -3.13 8.21
CA ASN A 137 6.27 -2.32 7.10
C ASN A 137 5.45 -1.08 7.50
N GLU A 138 4.94 -1.00 8.73
CA GLU A 138 4.21 0.20 9.22
C GLU A 138 5.07 1.46 9.14
N TRP A 139 6.38 1.34 9.34
CA TRP A 139 7.31 2.46 9.34
C TRP A 139 7.65 2.97 7.94
N VAL A 140 7.71 2.07 6.94
CA VAL A 140 8.11 2.44 5.58
C VAL A 140 7.06 3.30 4.89
N HIS A 141 5.78 3.05 5.19
CA HIS A 141 4.66 3.75 4.55
C HIS A 141 3.89 4.68 5.48
N GLY A 142 4.16 4.64 6.79
CA GLY A 142 3.51 5.50 7.78
C GLY A 142 2.02 5.23 7.97
N CYS A 143 1.50 4.13 7.43
CA CYS A 143 0.11 3.70 7.56
C CYS A 143 0.03 2.45 8.44
N PRO A 144 -0.67 2.49 9.59
CA PRO A 144 -0.88 1.32 10.45
C PRO A 144 -1.55 0.18 9.70
N VAL A 145 -1.15 -1.06 9.97
CA VAL A 145 -1.64 -2.26 9.27
C VAL A 145 -3.17 -2.35 9.26
N ILE A 146 -3.79 -2.09 10.41
CA ILE A 146 -5.26 -2.13 10.54
C ILE A 146 -5.97 -1.10 9.65
N LEU A 147 -5.33 0.05 9.40
CA LEU A 147 -5.85 1.08 8.52
C LEU A 147 -5.59 0.73 7.05
N GLN A 148 -4.50 0.02 6.74
CA GLN A 148 -4.31 -0.57 5.41
C GLN A 148 -5.41 -1.60 5.08
N LEU A 149 -5.74 -2.46 6.04
CA LEU A 149 -6.84 -3.44 5.91
C LEU A 149 -8.19 -2.76 5.72
N ALA A 150 -8.48 -1.74 6.53
CA ALA A 150 -9.71 -0.97 6.37
C ALA A 150 -9.79 -0.29 4.99
N LEU A 151 -8.67 0.23 4.47
CA LEU A 151 -8.64 0.81 3.12
C LEU A 151 -8.98 -0.21 2.03
N VAL A 152 -8.44 -1.44 2.13
CA VAL A 152 -8.79 -2.54 1.21
C VAL A 152 -10.28 -2.87 1.28
N ASP A 153 -10.83 -2.95 2.50
CA ASP A 153 -12.26 -3.21 2.72
C ASP A 153 -13.14 -2.11 2.09
N ILE A 154 -12.81 -0.83 2.29
CA ILE A 154 -13.57 0.30 1.72
C ILE A 154 -13.62 0.19 0.19
N ASN A 155 -12.48 -0.04 -0.45
CA ASN A 155 -12.40 -0.16 -1.91
C ASN A 155 -13.17 -1.38 -2.43
N SER A 156 -13.07 -2.51 -1.74
CA SER A 156 -13.81 -3.73 -2.10
C SER A 156 -15.32 -3.53 -1.98
N LEU A 157 -15.79 -2.83 -0.94
CA LEU A 157 -17.19 -2.46 -0.79
C LEU A 157 -17.65 -1.48 -1.89
N LEU A 158 -16.81 -0.51 -2.26
CA LEU A 158 -17.11 0.41 -3.35
C LEU A 158 -17.26 -0.32 -4.69
N ASP A 159 -16.37 -1.26 -5.00
CA ASP A 159 -16.43 -2.05 -6.23
C ASP A 159 -17.68 -2.96 -6.24
N ARG A 160 -18.05 -3.56 -5.10
CA ARG A 160 -19.32 -4.29 -4.96
C ARG A 160 -20.55 -3.40 -5.13
N LYS A 161 -20.55 -2.19 -4.55
CA LYS A 161 -21.62 -1.20 -4.72
C LYS A 161 -21.76 -0.79 -6.19
N ARG A 162 -20.65 -0.55 -6.89
CA ARG A 162 -20.62 -0.28 -8.34
C ARG A 162 -21.19 -1.43 -9.17
N ALA A 163 -21.00 -2.67 -8.72
CA ALA A 163 -21.60 -3.87 -9.32
C ALA A 163 -23.09 -4.06 -8.95
N GLY A 164 -23.70 -3.15 -8.17
CA GLY A 164 -25.12 -3.20 -7.80
C GLY A 164 -25.42 -4.08 -6.58
N CYS A 165 -24.42 -4.55 -5.84
CA CYS A 165 -24.64 -5.33 -4.63
C CYS A 165 -25.07 -4.44 -3.45
N VAL A 166 -25.95 -4.97 -2.59
CA VAL A 166 -26.21 -4.37 -1.27
C VAL A 166 -24.97 -4.57 -0.40
N VAL A 167 -24.44 -3.48 0.15
CA VAL A 167 -23.23 -3.48 0.98
C VAL A 167 -23.54 -2.95 2.37
N ASP A 168 -23.12 -3.66 3.41
CA ASP A 168 -23.15 -3.18 4.79
C ASP A 168 -21.82 -2.54 5.15
N TRP A 169 -21.76 -1.22 4.99
CA TRP A 169 -20.58 -0.43 5.31
C TRP A 169 -20.57 0.07 6.76
N LYS A 170 -21.69 -0.03 7.49
CA LYS A 170 -21.81 0.48 8.87
C LYS A 170 -20.97 -0.34 9.85
N ALA A 171 -20.82 -1.64 9.60
CA ALA A 171 -19.92 -2.48 10.38
C ALA A 171 -18.46 -1.99 10.28
N LEU A 172 -18.04 -1.56 9.09
CA LEU A 172 -16.71 -1.00 8.85
C LEU A 172 -16.54 0.40 9.47
N GLU A 173 -17.57 1.25 9.36
CA GLU A 173 -17.60 2.55 10.04
C GLU A 173 -17.47 2.39 11.56
N TYR A 174 -18.29 1.53 12.17
CA TYR A 174 -18.23 1.25 13.60
C TYR A 174 -16.85 0.72 14.02
N ARG A 175 -16.25 -0.17 13.22
CA ARG A 175 -14.87 -0.63 13.43
C ARG A 175 -13.87 0.53 13.43
N LEU A 176 -13.92 1.43 12.44
CA LEU A 176 -13.02 2.59 12.35
C LEU A 176 -13.21 3.60 13.50
N ILE A 177 -14.44 3.77 14.01
CA ILE A 177 -14.73 4.63 15.16
C ILE A 177 -14.26 4.01 16.48
N SER A 178 -14.48 2.70 16.64
CA SER A 178 -14.12 1.97 17.86
C SER A 178 -12.64 1.66 17.97
N TRP A 179 -11.91 1.70 16.86
CA TRP A 179 -10.46 1.48 16.84
C TRP A 179 -9.74 2.57 17.65
N GLN A 180 -8.88 2.12 18.55
CA GLN A 180 -7.96 2.98 19.29
C GLN A 180 -6.53 2.67 18.91
N PRO A 181 -5.65 3.69 18.82
CA PRO A 181 -4.26 3.45 18.50
C PRO A 181 -3.58 2.66 19.62
N ALA A 182 -2.92 1.55 19.27
CA ALA A 182 -2.26 0.68 20.24
C ALA A 182 -1.03 1.36 20.85
N SER A 183 -1.01 1.50 22.18
CA SER A 183 0.10 2.11 22.94
C SER A 183 1.24 1.12 23.27
N SER A 184 1.03 -0.17 23.04
CA SER A 184 1.81 -1.28 23.60
C SER A 184 3.23 -1.43 23.05
N GLN A 185 3.66 -0.61 22.10
CA GLN A 185 4.93 -0.79 21.39
C GLN A 185 5.85 0.43 21.37
N ILE A 186 5.49 1.49 22.10
CA ILE A 186 6.46 2.55 22.40
C ILE A 186 7.24 2.19 23.68
N SER A 187 7.76 0.97 23.71
CA SER A 187 8.55 0.43 24.82
C SER A 187 10.03 0.50 24.43
N GLY A 188 10.65 1.62 24.77
CA GLY A 188 12.08 1.85 24.55
C GLY A 188 12.36 3.32 24.22
N ASP A 189 12.77 4.08 25.23
CA ASP A 189 13.51 5.36 25.16
C ASP A 189 13.08 6.39 24.10
N ASN A 190 11.79 6.39 23.73
CA ASN A 190 11.27 7.31 22.71
C ASN A 190 10.78 8.59 23.37
N GLU A 191 11.48 9.67 23.04
CA GLU A 191 11.17 11.04 23.44
C GLU A 191 9.67 11.34 23.23
N PRO A 192 9.03 12.08 24.14
CA PRO A 192 7.58 12.28 24.16
C PRO A 192 7.01 12.79 22.84
N HIS A 193 7.78 13.58 22.09
CA HIS A 193 7.38 14.10 20.79
C HIS A 193 7.19 13.00 19.72
N LYS A 194 7.97 11.92 19.74
CA LYS A 194 7.82 10.79 18.80
C LYS A 194 6.52 10.05 19.01
N ARG A 195 6.09 9.91 20.27
CA ARG A 195 4.80 9.30 20.62
C ARG A 195 3.64 10.14 20.13
N VAL A 196 3.69 11.46 20.37
CA VAL A 196 2.65 12.39 19.92
C VAL A 196 2.52 12.35 18.40
N THR A 197 3.64 12.38 17.67
CA THR A 197 3.62 12.30 16.20
C THR A 197 3.05 10.96 15.70
N TYR A 198 3.39 9.85 16.35
CA TYR A 198 2.86 8.53 15.99
C TYR A 198 1.34 8.46 16.18
N PHE A 199 0.84 8.86 17.35
CA PHE A 199 -0.60 8.91 17.63
C PHE A 199 -1.33 9.88 16.69
N ALA A 200 -0.77 11.05 16.43
CA ALA A 200 -1.35 12.01 15.49
C ALA A 200 -1.43 11.42 14.08
N THR A 201 -0.40 10.70 13.63
CA THR A 201 -0.39 10.03 12.31
C THR A 201 -1.47 8.97 12.23
N GLN A 202 -1.60 8.15 13.27
CA GLN A 202 -2.63 7.13 13.40
C GLN A 202 -4.04 7.71 13.34
N GLU A 203 -4.30 8.78 14.10
CA GLU A 203 -5.58 9.49 14.08
C GLU A 203 -5.85 10.15 12.72
N CYS A 204 -4.85 10.74 12.07
CA CYS A 204 -5.00 11.32 10.73
C CYS A 204 -5.45 10.26 9.72
N TRP A 205 -4.86 9.08 9.75
CA TRP A 205 -5.30 7.96 8.90
C TRP A 205 -6.72 7.52 9.23
N ARG A 206 -7.06 7.37 10.52
CA ARG A 206 -8.42 7.00 10.94
C ARG A 206 -9.47 7.96 10.39
N HIS A 207 -9.24 9.26 10.53
CA HIS A 207 -10.13 10.30 9.98
C HIS A 207 -10.16 10.30 8.45
N THR A 208 -9.02 10.14 7.79
CA THR A 208 -8.94 10.07 6.32
C THR A 208 -9.80 8.93 5.78
N LEU A 209 -9.72 7.75 6.40
CA LEU A 209 -10.52 6.59 5.99
C LEU A 209 -12.01 6.75 6.30
N LEU A 210 -12.37 7.36 7.43
CA LEU A 210 -13.77 7.68 7.73
C LEU A 210 -14.37 8.66 6.71
N ILE A 211 -13.64 9.73 6.37
CA ILE A 211 -14.06 10.68 5.34
C ILE A 211 -14.21 9.96 4.00
N TYR A 212 -13.20 9.17 3.62
CA TYR A 212 -13.23 8.42 2.37
C TYR A 212 -14.43 7.46 2.30
N LEU A 213 -14.65 6.66 3.34
CA LEU A 213 -15.79 5.75 3.46
C LEU A 213 -17.11 6.49 3.26
N LEU A 214 -17.33 7.60 3.97
CA LEU A 214 -18.56 8.37 3.88
C LEU A 214 -18.76 9.06 2.51
N MET A 215 -17.67 9.40 1.81
CA MET A 215 -17.75 10.00 0.48
C MET A 215 -18.18 9.00 -0.61
N VAL A 216 -17.82 7.73 -0.47
CA VAL A 216 -18.03 6.72 -1.52
C VAL A 216 -19.22 5.80 -1.26
N MET A 217 -19.71 5.73 0.00
CA MET A 217 -20.85 4.90 0.40
C MET A 217 -22.21 5.54 0.19
#